data_AF-A0A345QMY9-F1
#
_entry.id   AF-A0A345QMY9-F1
#
_cell.length_a   1.000
_cell.length_b   1.000
_cell.length_c   1.000
_cell.angle_alpha   90.00
_cell.angle_beta   90.00
_cell.angle_gamma   90.00
#
_symmetry.space_group_name_H-M   'P 1'
#
loop_
_entity.id
_entity.type
_entity.pdbx_description
1 polymer ?
#
loop_
_entity_poly.entity_id
_entity_poly.type
_entity_poly.pdbx_seq_one_letter_code
_entity_poly.pdbx_strand_id
1 'polypeptide(L)'
;MNQAELIVLVVKLWAGAGVLVAIPFLIFGMDRLDEDARGAYVFRPLLVPGIVLIWPAVVWRWYVLGSGKDTWPVKYRPRRHNHQWFALAMPIAIVAILVMGLSARQIWPVDIAPVQLSPAAEVSQ
;
A
#
# COMPACT_ATOMS: atom_id res chain seq x y z
N MET A 1 7.78 -14.12 -26.33
CA MET A 1 7.30 -13.08 -25.41
C MET A 1 8.48 -12.55 -24.62
N ASN A 2 8.67 -11.23 -24.63
CA ASN A 2 9.71 -10.58 -23.83
C ASN A 2 9.22 -10.36 -22.38
N GLN A 3 10.14 -10.13 -21.43
CA GLN A 3 9.82 -9.90 -20.02
C GLN A 3 8.83 -8.74 -19.82
N ALA A 4 9.01 -7.63 -20.55
CA ALA A 4 8.10 -6.48 -20.49
C ALA A 4 6.67 -6.85 -20.92
N GLU A 5 6.53 -7.64 -21.99
CA GLU A 5 5.21 -8.09 -22.48
C GLU A 5 4.52 -9.00 -21.45
N LEU A 6 5.29 -9.87 -20.80
CA LEU A 6 4.78 -10.76 -19.75
C LEU A 6 4.27 -9.96 -18.55
N ILE A 7 5.04 -8.98 -18.09
CA ILE A 7 4.64 -8.11 -16.96
C ILE A 7 3.33 -7.37 -17.31
N VAL A 8 3.26 -6.76 -18.49
CA VAL A 8 2.06 -6.03 -18.92
C VAL A 8 0.86 -6.97 -19.05
N LEU A 9 1.06 -8.19 -19.55
CA LEU A 9 -0.01 -9.19 -19.65
C LEU A 9 -0.53 -9.58 -18.26
N VAL A 10 0.36 -9.88 -17.32
CA VAL A 10 -0.02 -10.24 -15.94
C VAL A 10 -0.76 -9.09 -15.27
N VAL A 11 -0.29 -7.86 -15.41
CA VAL A 11 -0.96 -6.66 -14.85
C VAL A 11 -2.35 -6.48 -15.47
N LYS A 12 -2.51 -6.65 -16.79
CA LYS A 12 -3.81 -6.56 -17.46
C LYS A 12 -4.78 -7.64 -16.98
N LEU A 13 -4.32 -8.88 -16.84
CA LEU A 13 -5.14 -9.99 -16.33
C LEU A 13 -5.55 -9.74 -14.87
N TRP A 14 -4.61 -9.29 -14.04
CA TRP A 14 -4.88 -8.93 -12.65
C TRP A 14 -5.91 -7.82 -12.52
N ALA A 15 -5.72 -6.72 -13.28
CA ALA A 15 -6.64 -5.59 -13.28
C ALA A 15 -8.01 -5.99 -13.83
N GLY A 16 -8.07 -6.79 -14.90
CA GLY A 16 -9.31 -7.30 -15.46
C GLY A 16 -10.10 -8.14 -14.47
N ALA A 17 -9.44 -9.08 -13.78
CA ALA A 17 -10.05 -9.86 -12.71
C ALA A 17 -10.55 -8.95 -11.57
N GLY A 18 -9.75 -7.97 -11.18
CA GLY A 18 -10.12 -6.98 -10.17
C GLY A 18 -11.37 -6.18 -10.54
N VAL A 19 -11.52 -5.76 -11.79
CA VAL A 19 -12.71 -5.05 -12.28
C VAL A 19 -13.94 -5.95 -12.26
N LEU A 20 -13.80 -7.21 -12.70
CA LEU A 20 -14.88 -8.20 -12.66
C LEU A 20 -15.37 -8.46 -11.23
N VAL A 21 -14.49 -8.36 -10.23
CA VAL A 21 -14.83 -8.46 -8.81
C VAL A 21 -15.43 -7.16 -8.28
N ALA A 22 -14.90 -6.01 -8.70
CA ALA A 22 -15.34 -4.70 -8.21
C ALA A 22 -16.82 -4.43 -8.49
N ILE A 23 -17.30 -4.81 -9.67
CA ILE A 23 -18.71 -4.60 -10.06
C ILE A 23 -19.69 -5.27 -9.07
N PRO A 24 -19.70 -6.59 -8.88
CA PRO A 24 -20.62 -7.25 -7.96
C PRO A 24 -20.35 -6.83 -6.50
N PHE A 25 -19.09 -6.57 -6.13
CA PHE A 25 -18.76 -6.11 -4.80
C PHE A 25 -19.38 -4.74 -4.47
N LEU A 26 -19.30 -3.77 -5.37
CA LEU A 26 -19.87 -2.43 -5.17
C LEU A 26 -21.41 -2.43 -5.17
N ILE A 27 -22.04 -3.36 -5.90
CA ILE A 27 -23.50 -3.48 -5.96
C ILE A 27 -24.05 -4.22 -4.73
N PHE A 28 -23.43 -5.33 -4.32
CA PHE A 28 -24.01 -6.24 -3.31
C PHE A 28 -23.17 -6.40 -2.04
N GLY A 29 -21.85 -6.32 -2.15
CA GLY A 29 -20.93 -6.60 -1.04
C GLY A 29 -20.70 -5.41 -0.13
N MET A 30 -20.76 -4.20 -0.68
CA MET A 30 -20.34 -2.98 0.01
C MET A 30 -21.20 -2.67 1.24
N ASP A 31 -22.53 -2.79 1.14
CA ASP A 31 -23.45 -2.54 2.24
C ASP A 31 -23.31 -3.57 3.40
N ARG A 32 -22.69 -4.73 3.13
CA ARG A 32 -22.40 -5.75 4.16
C ARG A 32 -21.03 -5.57 4.82
N LEU A 33 -20.10 -4.88 4.15
CA LEU A 33 -18.74 -4.70 4.63
C LEU A 33 -18.59 -3.45 5.50
N ASP A 34 -19.33 -2.40 5.14
CA ASP A 34 -19.25 -1.11 5.77
C ASP A 34 -20.66 -0.57 5.98
N GLU A 35 -21.07 -0.60 7.24
CA GLU A 35 -22.39 -0.22 7.67
C GLU A 35 -22.60 1.32 7.60
N ASP A 36 -21.49 2.06 7.65
CA ASP A 36 -21.41 3.53 7.49
C ASP A 36 -21.35 3.95 6.01
N ALA A 37 -21.07 3.02 5.09
CA ALA A 37 -21.14 3.29 3.65
C ALA A 37 -22.58 3.33 3.10
N ARG A 38 -23.58 3.13 3.97
CA ARG A 38 -25.00 3.26 3.65
C ARG A 38 -25.34 4.74 3.39
N GLY A 39 -25.69 5.06 2.15
CA GLY A 39 -26.04 6.42 1.69
C GLY A 39 -24.92 7.18 0.97
N ALA A 40 -23.67 6.70 1.00
CA ALA A 40 -22.52 7.35 0.38
C ALA A 40 -22.28 6.89 -1.08
N TYR A 41 -23.27 7.07 -1.96
CA TYR A 41 -23.23 6.53 -3.33
C TYR A 41 -22.15 7.15 -4.23
N VAL A 42 -21.80 8.42 -4.02
CA VAL A 42 -20.78 9.14 -4.81
C VAL A 42 -19.36 8.62 -4.53
N PHE A 43 -19.12 8.04 -3.35
CA PHE A 43 -17.80 7.53 -2.98
C PHE A 43 -17.51 6.12 -3.54
N ARG A 44 -18.54 5.38 -3.98
CA ARG A 44 -18.40 4.00 -4.46
C ARG A 44 -17.46 3.87 -5.66
N PRO A 45 -17.52 4.73 -6.69
CA PRO A 45 -16.60 4.67 -7.82
C PRO A 45 -15.14 4.97 -7.43
N LEU A 46 -14.91 5.80 -6.40
CA LEU A 46 -13.55 6.10 -5.91
C LEU A 46 -12.87 4.88 -5.27
N LEU A 47 -13.63 3.87 -4.85
CA LEU A 47 -13.10 2.63 -4.30
C LEU A 47 -12.64 1.65 -5.39
N VAL A 48 -13.11 1.80 -6.63
CA VAL A 48 -12.76 0.90 -7.76
C VAL A 48 -11.24 0.69 -7.88
N PRO A 49 -10.38 1.72 -7.96
CA PRO A 49 -8.93 1.50 -8.08
C PRO A 49 -8.35 0.71 -6.91
N GLY A 50 -8.83 0.95 -5.68
CA GLY A 50 -8.43 0.18 -4.51
C GLY A 50 -8.87 -1.28 -4.61
N ILE A 51 -10.14 -1.52 -4.95
CA ILE A 51 -10.69 -2.88 -5.08
C ILE A 51 -9.95 -3.66 -6.16
N VAL A 52 -9.70 -3.04 -7.33
CA VAL A 52 -8.97 -3.69 -8.43
C VAL A 52 -7.56 -4.10 -8.01
N LEU A 53 -6.89 -3.27 -7.21
CA LEU A 53 -5.53 -3.56 -6.74
C LEU A 53 -5.50 -4.74 -5.76
N ILE A 54 -6.40 -4.76 -4.79
CA ILE A 54 -6.41 -5.72 -3.66
C ILE A 54 -7.59 -6.70 -3.70
N TRP A 55 -8.12 -7.00 -4.88
CA TRP A 55 -9.34 -7.80 -5.06
C TRP A 55 -9.35 -9.17 -4.34
N PRO A 56 -8.23 -9.93 -4.22
CA PRO A 56 -8.29 -11.23 -3.55
C PRO A 56 -8.61 -11.08 -2.06
N ALA A 57 -8.08 -10.03 -1.42
CA ALA A 57 -8.37 -9.71 -0.02
C ALA A 57 -9.82 -9.25 0.14
N VAL A 58 -10.36 -8.51 -0.84
CA VAL A 58 -11.77 -8.09 -0.87
C VAL A 58 -12.69 -9.30 -0.97
N VAL A 59 -12.43 -10.23 -1.90
CA VAL A 59 -13.20 -11.48 -2.04
C VAL A 59 -13.14 -12.32 -0.78
N TRP A 60 -11.94 -12.51 -0.22
CA TRP A 60 -11.75 -13.26 1.02
C TRP A 60 -12.57 -12.66 2.17
N ARG A 61 -12.46 -11.34 2.39
CA ARG A 61 -13.18 -10.65 3.45
C ARG A 61 -14.70 -10.71 3.23
N TRP A 62 -15.14 -10.54 1.99
CA TRP A 62 -16.55 -10.64 1.62
C TRP A 62 -17.11 -12.04 1.89
N TYR A 63 -16.35 -13.09 1.57
CA TYR A 63 -16.72 -14.48 1.86
C TYR A 63 -16.79 -14.77 3.36
N VAL A 64 -15.78 -14.34 4.14
CA VAL A 64 -15.75 -14.54 5.60
C VAL A 64 -16.96 -13.88 6.27
N LEU A 65 -17.25 -12.63 5.93
CA LEU A 65 -18.41 -11.90 6.46
C LEU A 65 -19.74 -12.53 6.03
N GLY A 66 -19.85 -12.92 4.75
CA GLY A 66 -21.03 -13.62 4.23
C GLY A 66 -21.27 -14.99 4.88
N SER A 67 -20.22 -15.66 5.36
CA SER A 67 -20.32 -16.97 5.99
C SER A 67 -20.76 -16.94 7.47
N GLY A 68 -20.89 -15.76 8.08
CA GLY A 68 -21.24 -15.61 9.49
C GLY A 68 -20.20 -16.16 10.46
N LYS A 69 -19.03 -16.61 9.97
CA LYS A 69 -17.87 -17.05 10.77
C LYS A 69 -17.10 -15.87 11.38
N ASP A 70 -17.72 -14.71 11.38
CA ASP A 70 -17.18 -13.52 11.95
C ASP A 70 -17.08 -13.69 13.49
N THR A 71 -15.84 -13.87 13.97
CA THR A 71 -15.50 -13.89 15.39
C THR A 71 -14.79 -12.60 15.82
N TRP A 72 -14.94 -11.50 15.06
CA TRP A 72 -14.34 -10.18 15.33
C TRP A 72 -14.46 -9.71 16.79
N PRO A 73 -15.54 -9.98 17.56
CA PRO A 73 -15.60 -9.66 18.99
C PRO A 73 -14.49 -10.33 19.83
N VAL A 74 -14.00 -11.51 19.41
CA VAL A 74 -12.97 -12.30 20.10
C VAL A 74 -11.55 -11.91 19.64
N LYS A 75 -11.42 -11.22 18.51
CA LYS A 75 -10.15 -10.88 17.85
C LYS A 75 -9.38 -9.74 18.52
N TYR A 76 -10.03 -8.90 19.32
CA TYR A 76 -9.40 -7.83 20.11
C TYR A 76 -8.69 -8.33 21.38
N ARG A 77 -8.25 -9.59 21.41
CA ARG A 77 -7.20 -10.01 22.33
C ARG A 77 -5.86 -9.70 21.67
N PRO A 78 -5.04 -8.77 22.19
CA PRO A 78 -3.73 -8.49 21.61
C PRO A 78 -2.89 -9.78 21.63
N ARG A 79 -2.47 -10.27 20.45
CA ARG A 79 -1.57 -11.43 20.31
C ARG A 79 -0.15 -11.00 20.69
N ARG A 80 0.10 -10.85 22.00
CA ARG A 80 1.30 -10.22 22.59
C ARG A 80 2.63 -10.94 22.34
N HIS A 81 2.62 -12.18 21.83
CA HIS A 81 3.80 -13.04 21.77
C HIS A 81 4.96 -12.51 20.90
N ASN A 82 4.67 -11.95 19.72
CA ASN A 82 5.73 -11.44 18.83
C ASN A 82 5.92 -9.92 18.90
N HIS A 83 5.08 -9.21 19.65
CA HIS A 83 5.13 -7.75 19.67
C HIS A 83 6.46 -7.23 20.24
N GLN A 84 7.03 -7.92 21.23
CA GLN A 84 8.32 -7.55 21.82
C GLN A 84 9.48 -7.67 20.82
N TRP A 85 9.46 -8.71 19.97
CA TRP A 85 10.45 -8.88 18.91
C TRP A 85 10.40 -7.75 17.88
N PHE A 86 9.20 -7.37 17.40
CA PHE A 86 9.04 -6.26 16.47
C PHE A 86 9.34 -4.89 17.10
N ALA A 87 8.98 -4.71 18.37
CA ALA A 87 9.26 -3.48 19.12
C ALA A 87 10.76 -3.25 19.30
N LEU A 88 11.57 -4.30 19.40
CA LEU A 88 13.04 -4.21 19.45
C LEU A 88 13.67 -4.17 18.05
N ALA A 89 13.16 -4.96 17.10
CA ALA A 89 13.71 -5.02 15.76
C ALA A 89 13.59 -3.70 15.00
N MET A 90 12.49 -2.97 15.13
CA MET A 90 12.27 -1.68 14.45
C MET A 90 13.31 -0.61 14.79
N PRO A 91 13.55 -0.24 16.06
CA PRO A 91 14.56 0.77 16.38
C PRO A 91 15.97 0.33 15.98
N ILE A 92 16.30 -0.96 16.14
CA ILE A 92 17.60 -1.50 15.69
C ILE A 92 17.75 -1.35 14.18
N ALA A 93 16.72 -1.73 13.42
CA ALA A 93 16.73 -1.60 11.96
C ALA A 93 16.84 -0.13 11.52
N ILE A 94 16.13 0.79 12.18
CA ILE A 94 16.22 2.23 11.90
C ILE A 94 17.65 2.72 12.11
N VAL A 95 18.26 2.41 13.27
CA VAL A 95 19.65 2.82 13.56
C VAL A 95 20.62 2.20 12.55
N ALA A 96 20.48 0.91 12.24
CA ALA A 96 21.33 0.23 11.26
C ALA A 96 21.22 0.87 9.86
N ILE A 97 20.00 1.18 9.40
CA ILE A 97 19.76 1.86 8.13
C ILE A 97 20.40 3.25 8.12
N LEU A 98 20.23 4.03 9.20
CA LEU A 98 20.82 5.37 9.31
C LEU A 98 22.35 5.31 9.28
N VAL A 99 22.96 4.42 10.07
CA VAL A 99 24.42 4.23 10.09
C VAL A 99 24.93 3.80 8.73
N MET A 100 24.30 2.80 8.11
CA MET A 100 24.71 2.29 6.80
C MET A 100 24.56 3.36 5.70
N GLY A 101 23.47 4.13 5.72
CA GLY A 101 23.26 5.24 4.79
C GLY A 101 24.26 6.38 4.98
N LEU A 102 24.58 6.75 6.23
CA LEU A 102 25.59 7.78 6.51
C LEU A 102 26.99 7.32 6.11
N SER A 103 27.36 6.06 6.38
CA SER A 103 28.64 5.50 5.95
C SER A 103 28.77 5.45 4.43
N ALA A 104 27.72 5.07 3.70
CA ALA A 104 27.71 5.10 2.24
C ALA A 104 27.86 6.54 1.68
N ARG A 105 27.27 7.53 2.36
CA ARG A 105 27.35 8.94 1.96
C ARG A 105 28.75 9.54 2.16
N GLN A 106 29.61 8.95 3.01
CA GLN A 106 30.98 9.44 3.21
C GLN A 106 31.89 9.22 2.00
N ILE A 107 31.53 8.34 1.05
CA ILE A 107 32.31 8.05 -0.16
C ILE A 107 31.91 8.99 -1.32
N TRP A 108 31.39 10.19 -1.01
CA TRP A 108 31.05 11.17 -2.04
C TRP A 108 32.29 11.56 -2.85
N PRO A 109 32.23 11.59 -4.20
CA PRO A 109 33.41 11.91 -5.02
C PRO A 109 33.88 13.34 -4.71
N VAL A 110 35.09 13.45 -4.16
CA VAL A 110 35.72 14.73 -3.78
C VAL A 110 36.14 15.56 -4.99
N ASP A 111 36.12 14.96 -6.17
CA ASP A 111 36.50 15.49 -7.47
C ASP A 111 35.33 16.14 -8.23
N ILE A 112 34.10 16.06 -7.72
CA ILE A 112 32.97 16.80 -8.30
C ILE A 112 33.06 18.26 -7.86
N ALA A 113 33.51 19.12 -8.77
CA ALA A 113 33.45 20.56 -8.58
C ALA A 113 31.98 20.98 -8.35
N PRO A 114 31.65 21.76 -7.30
CA PRO A 114 30.30 22.24 -7.09
C PRO A 114 29.88 23.12 -8.26
N VAL A 115 28.94 22.64 -9.07
CA VAL A 115 28.36 23.41 -10.18
C VAL A 115 27.12 24.13 -9.67
N GLN A 116 27.12 25.44 -9.78
CA GLN A 116 25.96 26.26 -9.49
C GLN A 116 24.89 26.06 -10.57
N LEU A 117 23.79 25.38 -10.21
CA LEU A 117 22.69 25.06 -11.13
C LEU A 117 21.71 26.23 -11.37
N SER A 118 21.81 27.30 -10.59
CA SER A 118 20.92 28.46 -10.69
C SER A 118 21.73 29.75 -10.63
N PRO A 119 21.49 30.74 -11.50
CA PRO A 119 22.20 32.01 -11.47
C PRO A 119 22.10 32.62 -10.07
N ALA A 120 23.18 33.25 -9.60
CA ALA A 120 23.15 34.00 -8.35
C ALA A 120 22.05 35.05 -8.49
N ALA A 121 21.11 35.08 -7.54
CA ALA A 121 20.06 36.10 -7.53
C ALA A 121 20.75 37.47 -7.61
N GLU A 122 20.48 38.22 -8.67
CA GLU A 122 21.00 39.57 -8.84
C GLU A 122 20.56 40.36 -7.60
N VAL A 123 21.53 40.76 -6.78
CA VAL A 123 21.31 41.67 -5.68
C VAL A 123 20.95 43.00 -6.32
N SER A 124 19.66 43.24 -6.50
CA SER A 124 19.10 44.51 -6.94
C SER A 124 19.53 45.58 -5.94
N GLN A 125 20.52 46.40 -6.34
CA GLN A 125 20.92 47.63 -5.66
C GLN A 125 19.88 48.74 -5.90
#